data_AF-A0A3A6P0N4-F1
#
_entry.id   AF-A0A3A6P0N4-F1
#
_cell.length_a   1.000
_cell.length_b   1.000
_cell.length_c   1.000
_cell.angle_alpha   90.00
_cell.angle_beta   90.00
_cell.angle_gamma   90.00
#
_symmetry.space_group_name_H-M   'P 1'
#
loop_
_entity.id
_entity.type
_entity.pdbx_description
1 polymer ?
#
loop_
_entity_poly.entity_id
_entity_poly.type
_entity_poly.pdbx_seq_one_letter_code
_entity_poly.pdbx_strand_id
1 'polypeptide(L)'
;MRKQLHQLLQEKKVEILEKWEDSILGSFAPDAFHIFKKQKNQFANPVGHKIRTGLAELYDVLCDPSDEEILTPDLEQLIKMRAVQQVSAADAVSFVFKLKELVRKELLKKGMADSYNEWLAFDARIDAAALVIFDMFMASKEQIYQVRINEFQHGRHLIVNGAMCPSALARRNKQTANAAAEADGSPDGEKMPVDDACGAKPQVLQS
;
A
#
# COMPACT_ATOMS: atom_id res chain seq x y z
N MET A 1 -35.46 17.12 -9.70
CA MET A 1 -35.71 16.06 -8.70
C MET A 1 -34.53 16.02 -7.75
N ARG A 2 -34.74 16.15 -6.43
CA ARG A 2 -33.66 15.88 -5.46
C ARG A 2 -33.49 14.37 -5.40
N LYS A 3 -32.30 13.89 -5.77
CA LYS A 3 -31.91 12.48 -5.78
C LYS A 3 -31.91 11.94 -4.34
N GLN A 4 -32.63 10.84 -4.07
CA GLN A 4 -32.79 10.32 -2.70
C GLN A 4 -31.47 9.83 -2.09
N LEU A 5 -30.60 9.22 -2.91
CA LEU A 5 -29.27 8.81 -2.51
C LEU A 5 -28.42 10.02 -2.14
N HIS A 6 -28.42 11.06 -2.96
CA HIS A 6 -27.62 12.25 -2.70
C HIS A 6 -28.04 12.90 -1.37
N GLN A 7 -29.34 12.95 -1.07
CA GLN A 7 -29.81 13.44 0.22
C GLN A 7 -29.34 12.56 1.39
N LEU A 8 -29.39 11.23 1.25
CA LEU A 8 -28.87 10.30 2.26
C LEU A 8 -27.37 10.51 2.49
N LEU A 9 -26.59 10.67 1.43
CA LEU A 9 -25.16 10.90 1.49
C LEU A 9 -24.84 12.21 2.22
N GLN A 10 -25.58 13.28 1.94
CA GLN A 10 -25.43 14.55 2.65
C GLN A 10 -25.84 14.45 4.14
N GLU A 11 -26.97 13.81 4.43
CA GLU A 11 -27.44 13.61 5.81
C GLU A 11 -26.49 12.74 6.65
N LYS A 12 -25.84 11.76 6.02
CA LYS A 12 -24.95 10.79 6.68
C LYS A 12 -23.47 11.06 6.46
N LYS A 13 -23.10 12.18 5.82
CA LYS A 13 -21.73 12.52 5.46
C LYS A 13 -20.75 12.36 6.62
N VAL A 14 -21.07 12.98 7.77
CA VAL A 14 -20.19 12.95 8.96
C VAL A 14 -20.00 11.52 9.47
N GLU A 15 -21.09 10.74 9.57
CA GLU A 15 -21.05 9.37 10.07
C GLU A 15 -20.29 8.42 9.11
N ILE A 16 -20.46 8.61 7.79
CA ILE A 16 -19.77 7.83 6.77
C ILE A 16 -18.29 8.17 6.75
N LEU A 17 -17.95 9.46 6.75
CA LEU A 17 -16.56 9.93 6.76
C LEU A 17 -15.81 9.42 8.00
N GLU A 18 -16.39 9.54 9.19
CA GLU A 18 -15.73 9.06 10.42
C GLU A 18 -15.41 7.56 10.36
N LYS A 19 -16.37 6.73 9.89
CA LYS A 19 -16.16 5.29 9.72
C LYS A 19 -15.14 4.97 8.63
N TRP A 20 -15.09 5.78 7.58
CA TRP A 20 -14.18 5.59 6.46
C TRP A 20 -12.74 5.96 6.85
N GLU A 21 -12.59 7.10 7.54
CA GLU A 21 -11.34 7.55 8.15
C GLU A 21 -10.78 6.50 9.12
N ASP A 22 -11.62 5.97 10.01
CA ASP A 22 -11.23 4.90 10.93
C ASP A 22 -10.69 3.67 10.20
N SER A 23 -11.36 3.26 9.12
CA SER A 23 -10.92 2.12 8.31
C SER A 23 -9.56 2.36 7.66
N ILE A 24 -9.27 3.60 7.25
CA ILE A 24 -8.03 3.95 6.56
C ILE A 24 -6.90 4.10 7.56
N LEU A 25 -7.11 4.82 8.66
CA LEU A 25 -6.12 4.98 9.72
C LEU A 25 -5.68 3.62 10.27
N GLY A 26 -6.60 2.67 10.43
CA GLY A 26 -6.28 1.31 10.86
C GLY A 26 -5.40 0.55 9.86
N SER A 27 -5.58 0.80 8.57
CA SER A 27 -4.72 0.24 7.50
C SER A 27 -3.40 0.99 7.33
N PHE A 28 -3.36 2.29 7.63
CA PHE A 28 -2.21 3.17 7.40
C PHE A 28 -1.16 3.05 8.50
N ALA A 29 -1.60 2.89 9.75
CA ALA A 29 -0.73 2.80 10.90
C ALA A 29 -1.42 2.01 12.02
N PRO A 30 -1.45 0.66 11.94
CA PRO A 30 -2.12 -0.16 12.95
C PRO A 30 -1.59 0.14 14.36
N ASP A 31 -0.28 0.37 14.50
CA ASP A 31 0.36 0.64 15.80
C ASP A 31 0.11 2.06 16.33
N ALA A 32 -0.17 3.03 15.44
CA ALA A 32 -0.36 4.44 15.78
C ALA A 32 -1.82 4.91 15.62
N PHE A 33 -2.74 4.00 15.30
CA PHE A 33 -4.15 4.28 15.03
C PHE A 33 -4.79 5.14 16.12
N HIS A 34 -4.65 4.71 17.38
CA HIS A 34 -5.25 5.41 18.53
C HIS A 34 -4.70 6.83 18.72
N ILE A 35 -3.42 7.04 18.39
CA ILE A 35 -2.75 8.35 18.50
C ILE A 35 -3.27 9.28 17.41
N PHE A 36 -3.33 8.80 16.16
CA PHE A 36 -3.84 9.59 15.03
C PHE A 36 -5.34 9.88 15.12
N LYS A 37 -6.12 8.96 15.72
CA LYS A 37 -7.55 9.18 15.98
C LYS A 37 -7.78 10.25 17.06
N LYS A 38 -7.03 10.19 18.17
CA LYS A 38 -7.22 11.10 19.31
C LYS A 38 -6.68 12.51 19.05
N GLN A 39 -5.57 12.63 18.32
CA GLN A 39 -4.93 13.91 18.07
C GLN A 39 -5.51 14.59 16.82
N LYS A 40 -6.35 15.61 16.99
CA LYS A 40 -6.99 16.33 15.89
C LYS A 40 -6.18 17.54 15.38
N ASN A 41 -5.23 18.03 16.17
CA ASN A 41 -4.41 19.19 15.79
C ASN A 41 -3.51 18.86 14.59
N GLN A 42 -3.56 19.68 13.54
CA GLN A 42 -2.82 19.46 12.28
C GLN A 42 -1.29 19.47 12.43
N PHE A 43 -0.76 20.24 13.39
CA PHE A 43 0.67 20.32 13.63
C PHE A 43 1.17 19.13 14.44
N ALA A 44 0.34 18.64 15.36
CA ALA A 44 0.66 17.46 16.17
C ALA A 44 0.32 16.13 15.46
N ASN A 45 -0.51 16.16 14.41
CA ASN A 45 -0.91 15.02 13.61
C ASN A 45 -1.09 15.39 12.13
N PRO A 46 0.01 15.67 11.41
CA PRO A 46 -0.05 16.07 10.00
C PRO A 46 -0.59 14.97 9.09
N VAL A 47 -0.24 13.70 9.37
CA VAL A 47 -0.69 12.55 8.58
C VAL A 47 -2.19 12.34 8.71
N GLY A 48 -2.70 12.30 9.94
CA GLY A 48 -4.14 12.16 10.17
C GLY A 48 -4.94 13.33 9.63
N HIS A 49 -4.42 14.57 9.70
CA HIS A 49 -5.07 15.71 9.06
C HIS A 49 -5.16 15.54 7.53
N LYS A 50 -4.06 15.14 6.87
CA LYS A 50 -4.06 14.92 5.42
C LYS A 50 -4.98 13.80 4.97
N ILE A 51 -5.06 12.71 5.73
CA ILE A 51 -6.04 11.64 5.49
C ILE A 51 -7.46 12.18 5.55
N ARG A 52 -7.81 12.94 6.60
CA ARG A 52 -9.15 13.52 6.76
C ARG A 52 -9.52 14.47 5.62
N THR A 53 -8.65 15.41 5.28
CA THR A 53 -8.94 16.38 4.21
C THR A 53 -9.05 15.70 2.85
N GLY A 54 -8.10 14.82 2.50
CA GLY A 54 -8.14 14.10 1.22
C GLY A 54 -9.35 13.18 1.08
N LEU A 55 -9.81 12.56 2.18
CA LEU A 55 -11.03 11.74 2.14
C LEU A 55 -12.31 12.56 2.09
N ALA A 56 -12.36 13.68 2.79
CA ALA A 56 -13.51 14.58 2.72
C ALA A 56 -13.70 15.12 1.30
N GLU A 57 -12.62 15.55 0.65
CA GLU A 57 -12.65 16.01 -0.74
C GLU A 57 -13.05 14.88 -1.71
N LEU A 58 -12.43 13.71 -1.59
CA LEU A 58 -12.78 12.56 -2.42
C LEU A 58 -14.25 12.16 -2.23
N TYR A 59 -14.76 12.21 -0.99
CA TYR A 59 -16.17 11.95 -0.72
C TYR A 59 -17.08 12.94 -1.44
N ASP A 60 -16.76 14.23 -1.37
CA ASP A 60 -17.55 15.28 -2.01
C ASP A 60 -17.59 15.11 -3.52
N VAL A 61 -16.44 14.88 -4.15
CA VAL A 61 -16.35 14.57 -5.58
C VAL A 61 -17.14 13.30 -5.92
N LEU A 62 -17.04 12.23 -5.12
CA LEU A 62 -17.79 10.99 -5.41
C LEU A 62 -19.30 11.17 -5.26
N CYS A 63 -19.76 12.09 -4.40
CA CYS A 63 -21.17 12.34 -4.14
C CYS A 63 -21.80 13.38 -5.08
N ASP A 64 -20.99 14.22 -5.75
CA ASP A 64 -21.43 15.12 -6.81
C ASP A 64 -21.22 14.49 -8.19
N PRO A 65 -22.29 14.07 -8.89
CA PRO A 65 -22.18 13.50 -10.23
C PRO A 65 -21.73 14.52 -11.29
N SER A 66 -21.71 15.81 -10.97
CA SER A 66 -21.34 16.91 -11.88
C SER A 66 -19.82 17.15 -11.90
N ASP A 67 -19.11 16.73 -10.85
CA ASP A 67 -17.65 16.74 -10.88
C ASP A 67 -17.16 15.62 -11.79
N GLU A 68 -16.23 15.92 -12.67
CA GLU A 68 -15.55 14.89 -13.49
C GLU A 68 -14.12 14.65 -13.02
N GLU A 69 -13.56 15.61 -12.28
CA GLU A 69 -12.17 15.58 -11.82
C GLU A 69 -12.07 14.94 -10.43
N ILE A 70 -11.67 13.68 -10.41
CA ILE A 70 -11.38 12.90 -9.19
C ILE A 70 -10.04 13.33 -8.56
N LEU A 71 -9.21 14.05 -9.33
CA LEU A 71 -7.85 14.39 -8.98
C LEU A 71 -7.81 15.67 -8.12
N THR A 72 -7.75 15.52 -6.80
CA THR A 72 -7.48 16.65 -5.90
C THR A 72 -6.04 16.64 -5.38
N PRO A 73 -5.41 17.80 -5.11
CA PRO A 73 -4.05 17.87 -4.56
C PRO A 73 -3.89 17.11 -3.23
N ASP A 74 -4.89 17.14 -2.36
CA ASP A 74 -4.84 16.42 -1.08
C ASP A 74 -5.00 14.90 -1.27
N LEU A 75 -5.81 14.46 -2.24
CA LEU A 75 -5.87 13.05 -2.63
C LEU A 75 -4.52 12.59 -3.19
N GLU A 76 -3.90 13.37 -4.07
CA GLU A 76 -2.57 13.05 -4.63
C GLU A 76 -1.53 12.90 -3.51
N GLN A 77 -1.53 13.80 -2.54
CA GLN A 77 -0.65 13.70 -1.39
C GLN A 77 -0.93 12.46 -0.54
N LEU A 78 -2.20 12.11 -0.31
CA LEU A 78 -2.59 10.89 0.39
C LEU A 78 -2.03 9.63 -0.31
N ILE A 79 -2.17 9.56 -1.64
CA ILE A 79 -1.68 8.42 -2.43
C ILE A 79 -0.15 8.36 -2.45
N LYS A 80 0.55 9.50 -2.55
CA LYS A 80 2.01 9.57 -2.42
C LYS A 80 2.49 9.05 -1.08
N MET A 81 1.85 9.45 0.02
CA MET A 81 2.19 8.91 1.35
C MET A 81 2.02 7.39 1.39
N ARG A 82 0.93 6.86 0.81
CA ARG A 82 0.67 5.41 0.76
C ARG A 82 1.69 4.67 -0.12
N ALA A 83 2.17 5.28 -1.21
CA ALA A 83 3.20 4.69 -2.07
C ALA A 83 4.53 4.43 -1.33
N VAL A 84 4.85 5.25 -0.33
CA VAL A 84 6.05 5.07 0.51
C VAL A 84 5.91 3.87 1.46
N GLN A 85 4.69 3.49 1.87
CA GLN A 85 4.43 2.48 2.91
C GLN A 85 4.67 1.01 2.51
N GLN A 86 5.36 0.72 1.39
CA GLN A 86 5.67 -0.66 0.94
C GLN A 86 4.46 -1.62 0.91
N VAL A 87 3.26 -1.09 0.67
CA VAL A 87 2.03 -1.87 0.47
C VAL A 87 1.87 -2.31 -0.98
N SER A 88 1.05 -3.35 -1.19
CA SER A 88 0.64 -3.77 -2.54
C SER A 88 -0.30 -2.74 -3.18
N ALA A 89 -0.42 -2.76 -4.51
CA ALA A 89 -1.33 -1.87 -5.22
C ALA A 89 -2.80 -2.14 -4.88
N ALA A 90 -3.17 -3.42 -4.71
CA ALA A 90 -4.51 -3.80 -4.28
C ALA A 90 -4.83 -3.22 -2.90
N ASP A 91 -3.91 -3.35 -1.95
CA ASP A 91 -4.08 -2.79 -0.60
C ASP A 91 -4.12 -1.26 -0.62
N ALA A 92 -3.38 -0.62 -1.53
CA ALA A 92 -3.36 0.83 -1.67
C ALA A 92 -4.71 1.42 -2.09
N VAL A 93 -5.45 0.71 -2.94
CA VAL A 93 -6.71 1.17 -3.54
C VAL A 93 -7.94 0.62 -2.80
N SER A 94 -7.78 -0.47 -2.03
CA SER A 94 -8.87 -1.17 -1.34
C SER A 94 -9.81 -0.26 -0.52
N PHE A 95 -9.29 0.83 0.03
CA PHE A 95 -10.07 1.76 0.84
C PHE A 95 -11.21 2.43 0.05
N VAL A 96 -11.05 2.62 -1.25
CA VAL A 96 -12.06 3.25 -2.12
C VAL A 96 -13.31 2.39 -2.16
N PHE A 97 -13.16 1.07 -2.27
CA PHE A 97 -14.27 0.12 -2.26
C PHE A 97 -14.95 0.01 -0.89
N LYS A 98 -14.25 0.36 0.21
CA LYS A 98 -14.85 0.35 1.55
C LYS A 98 -16.01 1.35 1.67
N LEU A 99 -15.95 2.44 0.92
CA LEU A 99 -17.04 3.43 0.87
C LEU A 99 -18.35 2.79 0.37
N LYS A 100 -18.27 1.89 -0.62
CA LYS A 100 -19.44 1.15 -1.14
C LYS A 100 -20.15 0.40 -0.03
N GLU A 101 -19.39 -0.29 0.82
CA GLU A 101 -19.94 -1.05 1.94
C GLU A 101 -20.64 -0.15 2.97
N LEU A 102 -20.04 1.00 3.28
CA LEU A 102 -20.59 1.96 4.24
C LEU A 102 -21.92 2.55 3.72
N VAL A 103 -21.94 3.00 2.47
CA VAL A 103 -23.15 3.57 1.85
C VAL A 103 -24.23 2.51 1.68
N ARG A 104 -23.88 1.30 1.25
CA ARG A 104 -24.84 0.18 1.12
C ARG A 104 -25.52 -0.14 2.45
N LYS A 105 -24.78 -0.13 3.57
CA LYS A 105 -25.35 -0.33 4.91
C LYS A 105 -26.35 0.76 5.29
N GLU A 106 -26.08 2.02 4.96
CA GLU A 106 -27.02 3.11 5.23
C GLU A 106 -28.26 3.06 4.31
N LEU A 107 -28.10 2.67 3.05
CA LEU A 107 -29.23 2.46 2.13
C LEU A 107 -30.16 1.33 2.57
N LEU A 108 -29.61 0.21 3.05
CA LEU A 108 -30.41 -0.93 3.54
C LEU A 108 -31.30 -0.55 4.73
N LYS A 109 -30.88 0.44 5.55
CA LYS A 109 -31.69 0.94 6.67
C LYS A 109 -32.88 1.80 6.21
N LYS A 110 -32.76 2.53 5.08
CA LYS A 110 -33.82 3.40 4.54
C LYS A 110 -34.72 2.74 3.50
N GLY A 111 -34.27 1.63 2.88
CA GLY A 111 -34.99 0.93 1.80
C GLY A 111 -34.35 1.21 0.44
N MET A 112 -33.86 0.16 -0.24
CA MET A 112 -33.01 0.26 -1.44
C MET A 112 -33.80 0.46 -2.75
N ALA A 113 -35.10 0.12 -2.77
CA ALA A 113 -35.88 -0.01 -4.01
C ALA A 113 -35.98 1.31 -4.81
N ASP A 114 -36.21 2.43 -4.13
CA ASP A 114 -36.42 3.73 -4.78
C ASP A 114 -35.10 4.41 -5.21
N SER A 115 -33.96 3.96 -4.67
CA SER A 115 -32.64 4.54 -4.90
C SER A 115 -31.70 3.64 -5.72
N TYR A 116 -32.19 2.53 -6.29
CA TYR A 116 -31.34 1.51 -6.93
C TYR A 116 -30.55 2.05 -8.14
N ASN A 117 -31.20 2.82 -9.03
CA ASN A 117 -30.51 3.40 -10.19
C ASN A 117 -29.46 4.44 -9.79
N GLU A 118 -29.76 5.24 -8.76
CA GLU A 118 -28.80 6.22 -8.21
C GLU A 118 -27.61 5.51 -7.56
N TRP A 119 -27.87 4.40 -6.86
CA TRP A 119 -26.84 3.54 -6.28
C TRP A 119 -25.94 2.94 -7.36
N LEU A 120 -26.48 2.43 -8.47
CA LEU A 120 -25.67 1.89 -9.57
C LEU A 120 -24.73 2.94 -10.17
N ALA A 121 -25.22 4.17 -10.39
CA ALA A 121 -24.40 5.26 -10.90
C ALA A 121 -23.26 5.63 -9.92
N PHE A 122 -23.58 5.69 -8.63
CA PHE A 122 -22.58 5.93 -7.58
C PHE A 122 -21.56 4.79 -7.46
N ASP A 123 -22.00 3.54 -7.54
CA ASP A 123 -21.15 2.35 -7.47
C ASP A 123 -20.15 2.31 -8.63
N ALA A 124 -20.61 2.60 -9.86
CA ALA A 124 -19.75 2.72 -11.04
C ALA A 124 -18.75 3.88 -10.94
N ARG A 125 -19.17 5.02 -10.35
CA ARG A 125 -18.29 6.17 -10.12
C ARG A 125 -17.17 5.84 -9.14
N ILE A 126 -17.45 5.07 -8.10
CA ILE A 126 -16.41 4.58 -7.18
C ILE A 126 -15.42 3.65 -7.90
N ASP A 127 -15.90 2.76 -8.78
CA ASP A 127 -15.00 1.88 -9.55
C ASP A 127 -14.08 2.69 -10.48
N ALA A 128 -14.63 3.70 -11.16
CA ALA A 128 -13.83 4.61 -11.99
C ALA A 128 -12.79 5.36 -11.14
N ALA A 129 -13.16 5.85 -9.95
CA ALA A 129 -12.23 6.51 -9.04
C ALA A 129 -11.11 5.58 -8.57
N ALA A 130 -11.42 4.30 -8.32
CA ALA A 130 -10.42 3.32 -7.93
C ALA A 130 -9.35 3.13 -9.02
N LEU A 131 -9.73 3.15 -10.31
CA LEU A 131 -8.80 3.08 -11.43
C LEU A 131 -7.89 4.32 -11.49
N VAL A 132 -8.44 5.52 -11.35
CA VAL A 132 -7.65 6.76 -11.32
C VAL A 132 -6.66 6.75 -10.15
N ILE A 133 -7.12 6.36 -8.97
CA ILE A 133 -6.28 6.27 -7.77
C ILE A 133 -5.19 5.21 -7.92
N PHE A 134 -5.48 4.09 -8.60
CA PHE A 134 -4.49 3.08 -8.93
C PHE A 134 -3.37 3.66 -9.82
N ASP A 135 -3.72 4.39 -10.88
CA ASP A 135 -2.74 5.01 -11.77
C ASP A 135 -1.86 6.02 -11.01
N MET A 136 -2.46 6.84 -10.13
CA MET A 136 -1.71 7.77 -9.27
C MET A 136 -0.73 7.04 -8.34
N PHE A 137 -1.14 5.91 -7.78
CA PHE A 137 -0.29 5.08 -6.92
C PHE A 137 0.88 4.48 -7.72
N MET A 138 0.61 3.96 -8.90
CA MET A 138 1.62 3.39 -9.78
C MET A 138 2.62 4.43 -10.26
N ALA A 139 2.16 5.63 -10.64
CA ALA A 139 3.02 6.75 -10.98
C ALA A 139 3.94 7.13 -9.81
N SER A 140 3.41 7.16 -8.59
CA SER A 140 4.19 7.43 -7.38
C SER A 140 5.23 6.33 -7.09
N LYS A 141 4.88 5.05 -7.28
CA LYS A 141 5.81 3.91 -7.15
C LYS A 141 6.92 3.96 -8.20
N GLU A 142 6.57 4.28 -9.44
CA GLU A 142 7.55 4.43 -10.52
C GLU A 142 8.58 5.50 -10.17
N GLN A 143 8.16 6.67 -9.68
CA GLN A 143 9.07 7.72 -9.22
C GLN A 143 10.01 7.21 -8.12
N ILE A 144 9.48 6.49 -7.12
CA ILE A 144 10.30 5.89 -6.06
C ILE A 144 11.33 4.92 -6.64
N TYR A 145 10.96 4.08 -7.60
CA TYR A 145 11.87 3.15 -8.24
C TYR A 145 12.92 3.85 -9.10
N GLN A 146 12.55 4.87 -9.88
CA GLN A 146 13.49 5.68 -10.65
C GLN A 146 14.53 6.34 -9.75
N VAL A 147 14.10 6.91 -8.61
CA VAL A 147 15.02 7.46 -7.60
C VAL A 147 15.96 6.37 -7.09
N ARG A 148 15.45 5.20 -6.69
CA ARG A 148 16.29 4.09 -6.22
C ARG A 148 17.33 3.67 -7.28
N ILE A 149 16.92 3.49 -8.53
CA ILE A 149 17.81 3.12 -9.64
C ILE A 149 18.88 4.19 -9.85
N ASN A 150 18.50 5.47 -9.83
CA ASN A 150 19.43 6.59 -9.99
C ASN A 150 20.47 6.61 -8.85
N GLU A 151 20.04 6.42 -7.60
CA GLU A 151 20.96 6.31 -6.45
C GLU A 151 21.94 5.13 -6.59
N PHE A 152 21.45 3.98 -7.09
CA PHE A 152 22.31 2.82 -7.38
C PHE A 152 23.33 3.12 -8.48
N GLN A 153 22.93 3.78 -9.56
CA GLN A 153 23.82 4.10 -10.70
C GLN A 153 24.93 5.08 -10.31
N HIS A 154 24.62 6.07 -9.48
CA HIS A 154 25.57 7.12 -9.09
C HIS A 154 26.40 6.77 -7.84
N GLY A 155 26.33 5.52 -7.36
CA GLY A 155 27.17 5.03 -6.25
C GLY A 155 26.85 5.67 -4.89
N ARG A 156 25.74 6.41 -4.78
CA ARG A 156 25.23 7.01 -3.54
C ARG A 156 24.48 5.97 -2.71
N HIS A 157 25.13 4.84 -2.47
CA HIS A 157 24.57 3.62 -1.88
C HIS A 157 24.16 3.73 -0.40
N LEU A 158 24.49 4.84 0.27
CA LEU A 158 24.22 5.03 1.71
C LEU A 158 22.72 5.03 2.06
N ILE A 159 21.82 5.26 1.08
CA ILE A 159 20.37 5.34 1.31
C ILE A 159 19.64 4.00 1.04
N VAL A 160 20.29 3.04 0.36
CA VAL A 160 19.67 1.72 0.08
C VAL A 160 20.16 0.70 1.10
N ASN A 161 19.47 0.63 2.25
CA ASN A 161 19.49 -0.49 3.21
C ASN A 161 20.82 -1.27 3.31
N GLY A 162 21.94 -0.58 3.55
CA GLY A 162 23.25 -1.21 3.78
C GLY A 162 23.78 -2.09 2.64
N ALA A 163 23.22 -1.98 1.42
CA ALA A 163 23.69 -2.78 0.29
C ALA A 163 25.08 -2.31 -0.14
N MET A 164 26.06 -3.22 -0.09
CA MET A 164 27.40 -2.99 -0.65
C MET A 164 27.29 -2.61 -2.12
N CYS A 165 28.15 -1.68 -2.56
CA CYS A 165 28.25 -1.27 -3.95
C CYS A 165 28.44 -2.50 -4.87
N PRO A 166 27.70 -2.64 -6.00
CA PRO A 166 27.77 -3.82 -6.87
C PRO A 166 29.17 -4.15 -7.37
N SER A 167 30.02 -3.14 -7.58
CA SER A 167 31.42 -3.34 -7.97
C SER A 167 32.26 -3.94 -6.83
N ALA A 168 31.98 -3.56 -5.57
CA ALA A 168 32.60 -4.17 -4.39
C ALA A 168 32.10 -5.61 -4.19
N LEU A 169 30.81 -5.85 -4.42
CA LEU A 169 30.18 -7.17 -4.33
C LEU A 169 30.71 -8.13 -5.42
N ALA A 170 30.84 -7.64 -6.66
CA ALA A 170 31.44 -8.40 -7.76
C ALA A 170 32.92 -8.71 -7.52
N ARG A 171 33.69 -7.76 -6.96
CA ARG A 171 35.09 -8.01 -6.56
C ARG A 171 35.18 -9.06 -5.47
N ARG A 172 34.32 -8.99 -4.45
CA ARG A 172 34.28 -9.95 -3.36
C ARG A 172 33.90 -11.35 -3.85
N ASN A 173 32.89 -11.46 -4.71
CA ASN A 173 32.50 -12.73 -5.34
C ASN A 173 33.62 -13.32 -6.20
N LYS A 174 34.37 -12.48 -6.92
CA LYS A 174 35.51 -12.92 -7.72
C LYS A 174 36.69 -13.38 -6.85
N GLN A 175 36.93 -12.70 -5.72
CA GLN A 175 37.93 -13.10 -4.73
C GLN A 175 37.55 -14.42 -4.02
N THR A 176 36.28 -14.60 -3.65
CA THR A 176 35.81 -15.86 -3.05
C THR A 176 35.83 -17.02 -4.05
N ALA A 177 35.53 -16.77 -5.33
CA ALA A 177 35.61 -17.78 -6.38
C ALA A 177 37.07 -18.20 -6.64
N ASN A 178 38.01 -17.24 -6.65
CA ASN A 178 39.44 -17.56 -6.79
C ASN A 178 39.99 -18.31 -5.57
N ALA A 179 39.63 -17.92 -4.35
CA ALA A 179 40.04 -18.61 -3.13
C ALA A 179 39.49 -20.05 -3.05
N ALA A 180 38.27 -20.29 -3.55
CA ALA A 180 37.70 -21.64 -3.66
C ALA A 180 38.43 -22.49 -4.72
N ALA A 181 38.87 -21.88 -5.83
CA ALA A 181 39.63 -22.58 -6.87
C ALA A 181 41.07 -22.90 -6.44
N GLU A 182 41.68 -22.09 -5.58
CA GLU A 182 43.01 -22.34 -5.00
C GLU A 182 42.97 -23.44 -3.91
N ALA A 183 41.84 -23.62 -3.22
CA ALA A 183 41.67 -24.67 -2.20
C ALA A 183 41.45 -26.07 -2.80
N ASP A 184 40.98 -26.18 -4.04
CA ASP A 184 40.69 -27.44 -4.74
C ASP A 184 41.89 -27.95 -5.58
N GLY A 185 43.03 -27.23 -5.53
CA GLY A 185 44.20 -27.45 -6.37
C GLY A 185 45.41 -28.14 -5.71
N SER A 186 45.25 -28.80 -4.54
CA SER A 186 46.37 -29.49 -3.87
C SER A 186 46.27 -31.00 -4.06
N PRO A 187 47.21 -31.67 -4.75
CA PRO A 187 47.30 -33.12 -4.78
C PRO A 187 48.15 -33.58 -3.60
N ASP A 188 47.60 -34.44 -2.74
CA ASP A 188 48.20 -35.74 -2.40
C ASP A 188 47.40 -36.39 -1.27
N GLY A 189 47.04 -37.65 -1.52
CA GLY A 189 46.10 -38.41 -0.71
C GLY A 189 46.70 -38.97 0.57
N GLU A 190 45.83 -39.19 1.55
CA GLU A 190 46.04 -40.24 2.53
C GLU A 190 44.69 -40.84 2.94
N LYS A 191 44.71 -42.16 3.15
CA LYS A 191 43.57 -43.08 3.17
C LYS A 191 42.59 -42.82 4.31
N MET A 192 41.32 -43.13 4.02
CA MET A 192 40.26 -43.52 4.96
C MET A 192 40.76 -44.46 6.07
N PRO A 193 40.13 -44.39 7.25
CA PRO A 193 39.56 -45.58 7.83
C PRO A 193 38.03 -45.49 7.86
N VAL A 194 37.44 -46.62 7.50
CA VAL A 194 36.03 -46.96 7.66
C VAL A 194 35.79 -47.23 9.14
N ASP A 195 34.75 -46.64 9.72
CA ASP A 195 34.04 -47.29 10.82
C ASP A 195 32.56 -46.87 10.82
N ASP A 196 31.74 -47.92 10.76
CA ASP A 196 30.28 -47.94 10.80
C ASP A 196 29.74 -47.45 12.15
N ALA A 197 28.65 -46.66 12.12
CA ALA A 197 27.48 -46.88 12.98
C ALA A 197 26.34 -45.90 12.68
N CYS A 198 25.34 -46.42 11.96
CA CYS A 198 23.91 -46.40 12.32
C CYS A 198 23.25 -45.09 12.79
N GLY A 199 22.30 -44.57 11.99
CA GLY A 199 21.36 -43.53 12.44
C GLY A 199 20.40 -43.05 11.36
N ALA A 200 19.28 -43.73 11.21
CA ALA A 200 18.31 -43.58 10.12
C ALA A 200 17.56 -42.21 10.02
N LYS A 201 17.60 -41.68 8.79
CA LYS A 201 16.53 -41.13 7.93
C LYS A 201 15.69 -39.86 8.31
N PRO A 202 15.18 -39.16 7.26
CA PRO A 202 14.64 -37.80 7.28
C PRO A 202 13.11 -37.74 7.30
N GLN A 203 12.50 -36.57 7.60
CA GLN A 203 11.22 -36.09 7.00
C GLN A 203 10.86 -34.67 7.48
N VAL A 204 10.78 -33.69 6.56
CA VAL A 204 9.54 -33.09 5.97
C VAL A 204 8.88 -32.04 6.87
N LEU A 205 9.03 -30.76 6.51
CA LEU A 205 8.12 -29.69 6.92
C LEU A 205 6.91 -29.71 5.98
N GLN A 206 5.73 -29.98 6.53
CA GLN A 206 4.45 -29.73 5.87
C GLN A 206 3.97 -28.30 6.18
N SER A 207 3.44 -27.69 5.12
CA SER A 207 2.33 -26.73 5.00
C SER A 207 1.95 -25.84 6.18
#